data_AF-U2J545-F1
#
_entry.id   AF-U2J545-F1
#
_cell.length_a   1.000
_cell.length_b   1.000
_cell.length_c   1.000
_cell.angle_alpha   90.00
_cell.angle_beta   90.00
_cell.angle_gamma   90.00
#
_symmetry.space_group_name_H-M   'P 1'
#
loop_
_entity.id
_entity.type
_entity.pdbx_description
1 polymer ?
#
loop_
_entity_poly.entity_id
_entity_poly.type
_entity_poly.pdbx_seq_one_letter_code
_entity_poly.pdbx_strand_id
1 'polypeptide(L)'
;MGIFDFFKKNKRKAQQNEQCLTDVDEAGEADLWAEAYVAEPQCYEKEGHEKLLNFVITEGVNTILPMYPNELYKSEEDNFSDIRLTFVSTTKKGEVIDLPFFHCVPALSNYAVEIREPNVLIRGLNAAEMGLLISGVKQSLKRI
;
A
#
# COMPACT_ATOMS: atom_id res chain seq x y z
N MET A 1 -4.34 -16.21 -10.48
CA MET A 1 -4.72 -15.14 -9.54
C MET A 1 -3.70 -14.03 -9.67
N GLY A 2 -4.14 -12.81 -9.92
CA GLY A 2 -3.26 -11.64 -9.96
C GLY A 2 -2.83 -11.25 -8.53
N ILE A 3 -1.68 -10.60 -8.40
CA ILE A 3 -1.14 -10.17 -7.09
C ILE A 3 -2.07 -9.19 -6.34
N PHE A 4 -3.06 -8.60 -7.01
CA PHE A 4 -4.06 -7.72 -6.41
C PHE A 4 -5.31 -8.45 -5.92
N ASP A 5 -5.44 -9.75 -6.23
CA ASP A 5 -6.48 -10.61 -5.64
C ASP A 5 -6.29 -10.75 -4.12
N PHE A 6 -5.09 -10.49 -3.59
CA PHE A 6 -4.82 -10.48 -2.15
C PHE A 6 -5.68 -9.45 -1.41
N PHE A 7 -5.81 -8.23 -1.94
CA PHE A 7 -6.69 -7.21 -1.37
C PHE A 7 -8.15 -7.67 -1.37
N LYS A 8 -8.62 -8.24 -2.48
CA LYS A 8 -10.01 -8.72 -2.64
C LYS A 8 -10.30 -9.92 -1.73
N LYS A 9 -9.34 -10.83 -1.55
CA LYS A 9 -9.47 -12.03 -0.72
C LYS A 9 -9.57 -11.69 0.77
N ASN A 10 -8.77 -10.73 1.24
CA ASN A 10 -8.79 -10.35 2.65
C ASN A 10 -10.06 -9.57 3.02
N LYS A 11 -10.60 -8.72 2.14
CA LYS A 11 -11.90 -8.07 2.35
C LYS A 11 -13.03 -9.08 2.59
N ARG A 12 -13.09 -10.15 1.78
CA ARG A 12 -14.11 -11.21 1.94
C ARG A 12 -14.02 -11.93 3.28
N LYS A 13 -12.82 -12.07 3.84
CA LYS A 13 -12.62 -12.68 5.17
C LYS A 13 -13.05 -11.76 6.30
N ALA A 14 -12.79 -10.47 6.21
CA ALA A 14 -13.28 -9.48 7.18
C ALA A 14 -14.82 -9.50 7.22
N GLN A 15 -15.47 -9.40 6.05
CA GLN A 15 -16.93 -9.42 5.94
C GLN A 15 -17.60 -10.72 6.42
N GLN A 16 -16.92 -11.87 6.34
CA GLN A 16 -17.43 -13.13 6.90
C GLN A 16 -17.28 -13.23 8.42
N ASN A 17 -16.30 -12.55 9.01
CA ASN A 17 -16.12 -12.50 10.46
C ASN A 17 -17.02 -11.45 11.13
N GLU A 18 -17.46 -10.44 10.38
CA GLU A 18 -18.31 -9.32 10.85
C GLU A 18 -19.82 -9.66 10.87
N GLN A 19 -20.23 -10.79 10.29
CA GLN A 19 -21.65 -11.23 10.27
C GLN A 19 -22.19 -11.72 11.63
N CYS A 20 -21.52 -11.39 12.74
CA CYS A 20 -22.00 -11.68 14.08
C CYS A 20 -21.62 -10.57 15.06
N LEU A 21 -21.99 -9.31 14.82
CA LEU A 21 -22.18 -8.28 15.87
C LEU A 21 -22.78 -6.98 15.29
N THR A 22 -24.10 -6.86 15.45
CA THR A 22 -24.95 -5.68 15.72
C THR A 22 -24.79 -4.38 14.91
N ASP A 23 -25.91 -3.99 14.28
CA ASP A 23 -26.41 -2.61 14.13
C ASP A 23 -26.05 -1.72 15.33
N VAL A 24 -25.24 -0.68 15.10
CA VAL A 24 -25.20 0.54 15.92
C VAL A 24 -24.87 1.74 15.03
N ASP A 25 -25.91 2.53 14.77
CA ASP A 25 -25.99 3.98 14.58
C ASP A 25 -24.87 4.75 13.84
N GLU A 26 -25.28 5.34 12.71
CA GLU A 26 -24.65 6.44 11.98
C GLU A 26 -24.36 7.64 12.92
N ALA A 27 -23.13 7.72 13.40
CA ALA A 27 -22.60 8.90 14.06
C ALA A 27 -21.37 9.40 13.31
N GLY A 28 -21.60 10.12 12.21
CA GLY A 28 -20.62 10.98 11.54
C GLY A 28 -19.21 10.37 11.46
N GLU A 29 -19.06 9.19 10.87
CA GLU A 29 -17.73 8.71 10.49
C GLU A 29 -17.16 9.74 9.53
N ALA A 30 -16.13 10.46 9.98
CA ALA A 30 -15.29 11.21 9.05
C ALA A 30 -14.89 10.23 7.95
N ASP A 31 -15.21 10.56 6.69
CA ASP A 31 -14.92 9.68 5.56
C ASP A 31 -13.41 9.44 5.55
N LEU A 32 -12.97 8.26 6.02
CA LEU A 32 -11.56 7.92 6.16
C LEU A 32 -10.82 8.08 4.84
N TRP A 33 -11.54 7.98 3.73
CA TRP A 33 -11.07 8.26 2.38
C TRP A 33 -10.81 9.75 2.12
N ALA A 34 -11.68 10.64 2.60
CA ALA A 34 -11.54 12.09 2.44
C ALA A 34 -10.37 12.66 3.25
N GLU A 35 -10.04 12.04 4.38
CA GLU A 35 -8.90 12.44 5.23
C GLU A 35 -7.60 11.69 4.91
N ALA A 36 -7.66 10.61 4.11
CA ALA A 36 -6.49 9.83 3.76
C ALA A 36 -5.57 10.57 2.79
N TYR A 37 -4.27 10.36 2.96
CA TYR A 37 -3.26 10.83 2.04
C TYR A 37 -3.32 10.04 0.73
N VAL A 38 -3.44 10.73 -0.40
CA VAL A 38 -3.31 10.11 -1.72
C VAL A 38 -1.82 9.92 -2.01
N ALA A 39 -1.38 8.68 -2.21
CA ALA A 39 0.01 8.38 -2.52
C ALA A 39 0.39 8.90 -3.91
N GLU A 40 0.89 10.13 -3.97
CA GLU A 40 1.38 10.72 -5.20
C GLU A 40 2.65 10.00 -5.67
N PRO A 41 2.70 9.54 -6.94
CA PRO A 41 3.88 8.90 -7.49
C PRO A 41 5.04 9.89 -7.61
N GLN A 42 6.24 9.42 -7.28
CA GLN A 42 7.48 10.13 -7.54
C GLN A 42 8.25 9.39 -8.64
N CYS A 43 8.52 10.08 -9.74
CA CYS A 43 9.20 9.51 -10.91
C CYS A 43 10.67 9.91 -10.92
N TYR A 44 11.56 8.93 -11.12
CA TYR A 44 13.00 9.14 -11.19
C TYR A 44 13.56 8.48 -12.45
N GLU A 45 14.55 9.11 -13.07
CA GLU A 45 15.34 8.51 -14.14
C GLU A 45 16.72 8.15 -13.61
N LYS A 46 17.12 6.88 -13.76
CA LYS A 46 18.46 6.41 -13.43
C LYS A 46 19.38 6.57 -14.65
N GLU A 47 20.68 6.71 -14.41
CA GLU A 47 21.70 6.67 -15.47
C GLU A 47 21.52 5.39 -16.31
N GLY A 48 21.12 5.54 -17.57
CA GLY A 48 20.76 4.43 -18.48
C GLY A 48 19.31 4.38 -18.96
N HIS A 49 18.49 5.42 -18.72
CA HIS A 49 17.08 5.54 -19.16
C HIS A 49 16.07 4.62 -18.46
N GLU A 50 16.45 3.95 -17.37
CA GLU A 50 15.50 3.20 -16.55
C GLU A 50 14.67 4.17 -15.69
N LYS A 51 13.34 4.13 -15.87
CA LYS A 51 12.39 4.94 -15.11
C LYS A 51 11.87 4.17 -13.91
N LEU A 52 11.93 4.82 -12.76
CA LEU A 52 11.49 4.28 -11.50
C LEU A 52 10.29 5.08 -10.99
N LEU A 53 9.28 4.36 -10.53
CA LEU A 53 8.09 4.92 -9.89
C LEU A 53 8.11 4.59 -8.40
N ASN A 54 8.02 5.59 -7.54
CA ASN A 54 8.04 5.39 -6.09
C ASN A 54 6.77 5.95 -5.45
N PHE A 55 6.21 5.21 -4.49
CA PHE A 55 5.14 5.67 -3.62
C PHE A 55 5.62 5.73 -2.18
N VAL A 56 5.03 6.60 -1.37
CA VAL A 56 5.42 6.78 0.04
C VAL A 56 4.28 6.39 0.97
N ILE A 57 4.57 5.58 1.98
CA ILE A 57 3.71 5.31 3.13
C ILE A 57 4.40 5.86 4.38
N THR A 58 3.70 6.75 5.08
CA THR A 58 4.16 7.33 6.34
C THR A 58 3.50 6.65 7.52
N GLU A 59 4.27 6.40 8.57
CA GLU A 59 3.77 5.81 9.82
C GLU A 59 2.58 6.59 10.38
N GLY A 60 1.51 5.86 10.73
CA GLY A 60 0.28 6.42 11.30
C GLY A 60 -0.64 7.11 10.29
N VAL A 61 -0.28 7.22 9.01
CA VAL A 61 -1.07 7.93 7.99
C VAL A 61 -1.87 6.95 7.15
N ASN A 62 -3.20 7.11 7.16
CA ASN A 62 -4.09 6.42 6.22
C ASN A 62 -3.71 6.83 4.79
N THR A 63 -3.45 5.84 3.93
CA THR A 63 -2.87 6.08 2.61
C THR A 63 -3.70 5.41 1.53
N ILE A 64 -4.13 6.17 0.53
CA ILE A 64 -4.77 5.67 -0.69
C ILE A 64 -3.65 5.30 -1.67
N LEU A 65 -3.59 4.02 -2.03
CA LEU A 65 -2.56 3.46 -2.89
C LEU A 65 -3.17 2.94 -4.20
N PRO A 66 -2.53 3.17 -5.36
CA PRO A 66 -2.96 2.59 -6.62
C PRO A 66 -2.80 1.07 -6.60
N MET A 67 -3.84 0.34 -7.00
CA MET A 67 -3.74 -1.11 -7.13
C MET A 67 -2.95 -1.50 -8.38
N TYR A 68 -3.09 -0.79 -9.50
CA TYR A 68 -2.45 -1.18 -10.75
C TYR A 68 -1.53 -0.06 -11.27
N PRO A 69 -0.43 0.26 -10.57
CA PRO A 69 0.41 1.42 -10.93
C PRO A 69 1.01 1.30 -12.34
N ASN A 70 1.32 0.09 -12.81
CA ASN A 70 1.76 -0.15 -14.19
C ASN A 70 0.73 0.22 -15.25
N GLU A 71 -0.57 0.17 -14.93
CA GLU A 71 -1.64 0.50 -15.88
C GLU A 71 -2.02 1.97 -15.76
N LEU A 72 -2.08 2.48 -14.53
CA LEU A 72 -2.49 3.85 -14.23
C LEU A 72 -1.47 4.90 -14.67
N TYR A 73 -0.18 4.57 -14.59
CA TYR A 73 0.91 5.49 -14.94
C TYR A 73 1.63 5.10 -16.22
N LYS A 74 1.07 4.16 -16.98
CA LYS A 74 1.61 3.83 -18.30
C LYS A 74 1.52 5.05 -19.21
N SER A 75 2.62 5.40 -19.86
CA SER A 75 2.61 6.34 -20.98
C SER A 75 2.91 5.58 -22.27
N GLU A 76 2.40 6.05 -23.41
CA GLU A 76 2.63 5.43 -24.72
C GLU A 76 4.14 5.36 -25.06
N GLU A 77 4.93 6.28 -24.52
CA GLU A 77 6.37 6.43 -24.79
C GLU A 77 7.26 5.88 -23.65
N ASP A 78 6.69 5.51 -22.50
CA ASP A 78 7.45 5.19 -21.29
C ASP A 78 6.77 4.15 -20.39
N ASN A 79 7.51 3.09 -20.06
CA ASN A 79 7.12 2.11 -19.04
C ASN A 79 8.10 2.20 -17.86
N PHE A 80 7.57 2.18 -16.64
CA PHE A 80 8.38 2.09 -15.43
C PHE A 80 8.91 0.66 -15.26
N SER A 81 10.24 0.51 -15.29
CA SER A 81 10.91 -0.78 -15.14
C SER A 81 11.03 -1.22 -13.68
N ASP A 82 11.01 -0.27 -12.74
CA ASP A 82 11.08 -0.51 -11.31
C ASP A 82 10.00 0.30 -10.57
N ILE A 83 9.16 -0.38 -9.80
CA ILE A 83 8.14 0.26 -8.96
C ILE A 83 8.43 -0.06 -7.51
N ARG A 84 8.58 0.99 -6.72
CA ARG A 84 9.04 0.93 -5.34
C ARG A 84 8.05 1.58 -4.40
N LEU A 85 8.18 1.18 -3.14
CA LEU A 85 7.38 1.65 -2.03
C LEU A 85 8.32 2.01 -0.88
N THR A 86 8.33 3.29 -0.53
CA THR A 86 9.11 3.87 0.54
C THR A 86 8.28 3.96 1.81
N PHE A 87 8.79 3.40 2.89
CA PHE A 87 8.23 3.49 4.23
C PHE A 87 9.00 4.53 5.04
N VAL A 88 8.28 5.47 5.63
CA VAL A 88 8.85 6.53 6.48
C VAL A 88 8.35 6.36 7.90
N SER A 89 9.25 6.01 8.83
CA SER A 89 8.91 5.91 10.26
C SER A 89 9.18 7.22 10.98
N THR A 90 8.12 7.83 11.51
CA THR A 90 8.20 9.04 12.33
C THR A 90 8.70 8.73 13.74
N THR A 91 8.43 7.52 14.25
CA THR A 91 8.85 7.10 15.59
C THR A 91 10.32 6.67 15.64
N LYS A 92 10.86 6.06 14.57
CA LYS A 92 12.26 5.59 14.51
C LYS A 92 13.21 6.62 13.90
N LYS A 93 13.21 7.85 14.43
CA LYS A 93 14.10 8.94 13.99
C LYS A 93 14.05 9.23 12.48
N GLY A 94 12.91 9.03 11.82
CA GLY A 94 12.80 9.26 10.37
C GLY A 94 13.43 8.15 9.53
N GLU A 95 13.48 6.91 10.02
CA GLU A 95 13.97 5.77 9.23
C GLU A 95 13.19 5.67 7.91
N VAL A 96 13.93 5.73 6.80
CA VAL A 96 13.39 5.58 5.43
C VAL A 96 13.85 4.25 4.87
N ILE A 97 12.89 3.39 4.52
CA ILE A 97 13.17 2.09 3.93
C ILE A 97 12.39 1.96 2.64
N ASP A 98 13.10 1.69 1.58
CA ASP A 98 12.53 1.40 0.28
C ASP A 98 12.49 -0.12 0.03
N LEU A 99 11.37 -0.60 -0.55
CA LEU A 99 11.19 -1.98 -1.01
C LEU A 99 10.44 -2.04 -2.35
N PRO A 100 10.60 -3.12 -3.14
CA PRO A 100 9.81 -3.33 -4.36
C PRO A 100 8.31 -3.40 -4.05
N PHE A 101 7.51 -2.61 -4.78
CA PHE A 101 6.08 -2.42 -4.52
C PHE A 101 5.31 -3.75 -4.53
N PHE A 102 5.50 -4.56 -5.58
CA PHE A 102 4.73 -5.80 -5.75
C PHE A 102 5.05 -6.86 -4.70
N HIS A 103 6.24 -6.82 -4.10
CA HIS A 103 6.58 -7.70 -2.97
C HIS A 103 5.93 -7.25 -1.66
N CYS A 104 5.55 -5.97 -1.55
CA CYS A 104 4.84 -5.45 -0.38
C CYS A 104 3.34 -5.75 -0.41
N VAL A 105 2.74 -5.89 -1.60
CA VAL A 105 1.29 -6.07 -1.79
C VAL A 105 0.69 -7.19 -0.93
N PRO A 106 1.24 -8.42 -0.88
CA PRO A 106 0.66 -9.48 -0.05
C PRO A 106 0.62 -9.11 1.43
N ALA A 107 1.66 -8.45 1.96
CA ALA A 107 1.71 -8.03 3.34
C ALA A 107 0.77 -6.83 3.62
N LEU A 108 0.77 -5.83 2.72
CA LEU A 108 -0.11 -4.66 2.79
C LEU A 108 -1.59 -5.02 2.73
N SER A 109 -1.94 -6.11 2.03
CA SER A 109 -3.33 -6.56 1.91
C SER A 109 -4.00 -6.91 3.25
N ASN A 110 -3.23 -7.17 4.31
CA ASN A 110 -3.76 -7.39 5.66
C ASN A 110 -4.20 -6.09 6.35
N TYR A 111 -3.84 -4.94 5.78
CA TYR A 111 -4.07 -3.60 6.33
C TYR A 111 -5.01 -2.77 5.44
N ALA A 112 -5.59 -3.39 4.41
CA ALA A 112 -6.58 -2.74 3.56
C ALA A 112 -7.91 -2.59 4.28
N VAL A 113 -8.41 -1.35 4.33
CA VAL A 113 -9.69 -0.99 4.95
C VAL A 113 -10.80 -1.08 3.92
N GLU A 114 -10.60 -0.41 2.79
CA GLU A 114 -11.60 -0.33 1.73
C GLU A 114 -10.93 -0.36 0.36
N ILE A 115 -11.61 -0.94 -0.62
CA ILE A 115 -11.20 -0.95 -2.03
C ILE A 115 -12.24 -0.13 -2.78
N ARG A 116 -11.80 0.95 -3.43
CA ARG A 116 -12.57 1.66 -4.45
C ARG A 116 -11.69 1.74 -5.69
N GLU A 117 -11.89 0.78 -6.59
CA GLU A 117 -11.03 0.63 -7.77
C GLU A 117 -10.96 1.94 -8.57
N PRO A 118 -9.77 2.33 -9.07
CA PRO A 118 -8.54 1.52 -9.16
C PRO A 118 -7.62 1.60 -7.91
N ASN A 119 -8.12 2.13 -6.79
CA ASN A 119 -7.34 2.38 -5.57
C ASN A 119 -7.76 1.50 -4.39
N VAL A 120 -6.88 1.41 -3.41
CA VAL A 120 -7.13 0.78 -2.10
C VAL A 120 -6.72 1.73 -0.98
N LEU A 121 -7.55 1.81 0.05
CA LEU A 121 -7.22 2.51 1.28
C LEU A 121 -6.51 1.55 2.23
N ILE A 122 -5.28 1.90 2.59
CA ILE A 122 -4.47 1.22 3.60
C ILE A 122 -4.56 2.05 4.88
N ARG A 123 -4.90 1.42 6.01
CA ARG A 123 -4.89 2.14 7.29
C ARG A 123 -3.46 2.53 7.66
N GLY A 124 -3.33 3.58 8.47
CA GLY A 124 -2.07 3.96 9.09
C GLY A 124 -1.44 2.79 9.82
N LEU A 125 -0.20 2.47 9.45
CA LEU A 125 0.61 1.44 10.09
C LEU A 125 1.37 2.06 11.25
N ASN A 126 1.38 1.42 12.42
CA ASN A 126 2.28 1.83 13.50
C ASN A 126 3.72 1.30 13.26
N ALA A 127 4.69 1.81 14.02
CA ALA A 127 6.10 1.40 13.91
C ALA A 127 6.35 -0.12 13.98
N ALA A 128 5.60 -0.85 14.82
CA ALA A 128 5.77 -2.29 14.98
C ALA A 128 5.25 -3.04 13.75
N GLU A 129 4.06 -2.70 13.28
CA GLU A 129 3.44 -3.28 12.08
C GLU A 129 4.27 -3.00 10.83
N MET A 130 4.71 -1.76 10.66
CA MET A 130 5.60 -1.37 9.58
C MET A 130 6.92 -2.16 9.63
N GLY A 131 7.51 -2.30 10.82
CA GLY A 131 8.71 -3.10 11.02
C GLY A 131 8.54 -4.58 10.69
N LEU A 132 7.42 -5.19 11.07
CA LEU A 132 7.08 -6.58 10.74
C LEU A 132 6.90 -6.77 9.23
N LEU A 133 6.16 -5.86 8.58
CA LEU A 133 5.95 -5.85 7.14
C LEU A 133 7.29 -5.80 6.40
N ILE A 134 8.12 -4.82 6.72
CA ILE A 134 9.44 -4.62 6.10
C ILE A 134 10.32 -5.85 6.29
N SER A 135 10.36 -6.41 7.49
CA SER A 135 11.17 -7.58 7.81
C SER A 135 10.71 -8.82 7.03
N GLY A 136 9.38 -9.04 6.94
CA GLY A 136 8.79 -10.13 6.17
C GLY A 136 9.12 -10.04 4.69
N VAL A 137 8.98 -8.84 4.10
CA VAL A 137 9.32 -8.59 2.69
C VAL A 137 10.82 -8.80 2.44
N LYS A 138 11.69 -8.25 3.29
CA LYS A 138 13.16 -8.46 3.18
C LYS A 138 13.54 -9.94 3.24
N GLN A 139 12.91 -10.72 4.11
CA GLN A 139 13.14 -12.16 4.17
C GLN A 139 12.65 -12.88 2.90
N SER A 140 11.51 -12.49 2.35
CA SER A 140 11.01 -13.02 1.08
C SER A 140 11.98 -12.75 -0.07
N LEU A 141 12.57 -11.56 -0.13
CA LEU A 141 13.52 -11.18 -1.18
C LEU A 141 14.82 -11.97 -1.12
N LYS A 142 15.30 -12.32 0.08
CA LYS A 142 16.52 -13.13 0.27
C LYS A 142 16.38 -14.60 -0.13
N ARG A 143 15.15 -15.08 -0.33
CA ARG A 143 14.86 -16.48 -0.69
C ARG A 143 14.72 -16.71 -2.20
N ILE A 144 14.88 -15.64 -2.99
CA ILE A 144 14.86 -15.62 -4.45
C ILE A 144 16.30 -15.67 -4.94
#